data_AF-A0A0G2IF55-F1
#
_entry.id   AF-A0A0G2IF55-F1
#
_cell.length_a   1.000
_cell.length_b   1.000
_cell.length_c   1.000
_cell.angle_alpha   90.00
_cell.angle_beta   90.00
_cell.angle_gamma   90.00
#
_symmetry.space_group_name_H-M   'P 1'
#
loop_
_entity.id
_entity.type
_entity.pdbx_description
1 polymer ?
#
loop_
_entity_poly.entity_id
_entity_poly.type
_entity_poly.pdbx_seq_one_letter_code
_entity_poly.pdbx_strand_id
1 'polypeptide(L)'
;MSEADKWGIKGLLTLMAKYPSYHALVHGLNPAELGLDLSSEARITEQTFSLTSHEPPKPPQPKFSLPECYTVRNTQPIEQKMPNFTEETLLYMFYSSPQDKHQYLAAQQLYQRGWRWHKELRVWLTKDVEMQPVAVSPEAERGYYVIWNAETWARMRQELTLYYADLETFPELPPGPHS
;
A
#
# COMPACT_ATOMS: atom_id res chain seq x y z
N MET A 1 26.37 -23.61 -34.25
CA MET A 1 25.62 -24.82 -33.88
C MET A 1 24.99 -25.37 -35.14
N SER A 2 25.14 -26.66 -35.39
CA SER A 2 24.34 -27.35 -36.41
C SER A 2 22.87 -27.36 -36.00
N GLU A 3 21.97 -27.68 -36.93
CA GLU A 3 20.54 -27.76 -36.64
C GLU A 3 20.24 -28.86 -35.60
N ALA A 4 20.94 -29.99 -35.68
CA ALA A 4 20.84 -31.08 -34.71
C ALA A 4 21.33 -30.68 -33.30
N ASP A 5 22.36 -29.82 -33.21
CA ASP A 5 22.88 -29.36 -31.92
C ASP A 5 21.86 -28.54 -31.11
N LYS A 6 20.85 -27.93 -31.77
CA LYS A 6 19.79 -27.13 -31.12
C LYS A 6 18.87 -27.97 -30.23
N TRP A 7 18.67 -29.24 -30.60
CA TRP A 7 17.72 -30.14 -29.93
C TRP A 7 18.39 -31.12 -28.95
N GLY A 8 19.71 -31.02 -28.78
CA GLY A 8 20.49 -31.83 -27.85
C GLY A 8 21.02 -31.03 -26.64
N ILE A 9 21.92 -31.65 -25.86
CA ILE A 9 22.50 -31.07 -24.64
C ILE A 9 23.18 -29.72 -24.89
N LYS A 10 23.80 -29.52 -26.07
CA LYS A 10 24.43 -28.24 -26.43
C LYS A 10 23.40 -27.10 -26.55
N GLY A 11 22.24 -27.39 -27.13
CA GLY A 11 21.11 -26.46 -27.20
C GLY A 11 20.62 -26.10 -25.81
N LEU A 12 20.41 -27.10 -24.94
CA LEU A 12 19.99 -26.91 -23.55
C LEU A 12 20.98 -26.04 -22.76
N LEU A 13 22.28 -26.36 -22.80
CA LEU A 13 23.33 -25.57 -22.13
C LEU A 13 23.40 -24.15 -22.66
N THR A 14 23.19 -23.96 -23.97
CA THR A 14 23.14 -22.62 -24.56
C THR A 14 21.95 -21.83 -23.99
N LEU A 15 20.80 -22.49 -23.80
CA LEU A 15 19.59 -21.92 -23.22
C LEU A 15 19.81 -21.53 -21.75
N MET A 16 20.45 -22.41 -20.96
CA MET A 16 20.81 -22.17 -19.56
C MET A 16 21.83 -21.03 -19.38
N ALA A 17 22.86 -20.96 -20.23
CA ALA A 17 23.95 -20.03 -20.01
C ALA A 17 23.73 -18.64 -20.61
N LYS A 18 23.04 -18.56 -21.76
CA LYS A 18 22.97 -17.31 -22.55
C LYS A 18 21.64 -16.58 -22.47
N TYR A 19 20.56 -17.22 -22.02
CA TYR A 19 19.23 -16.62 -22.04
C TYR A 19 18.53 -16.68 -20.68
N PRO A 20 18.84 -15.74 -19.77
CA PRO A 20 18.26 -15.68 -18.43
C PRO A 20 16.72 -15.64 -18.41
N SER A 21 16.09 -15.06 -19.45
CA SER A 21 14.64 -15.01 -19.59
C SER A 21 13.96 -16.38 -19.68
N TYR A 22 14.70 -17.43 -20.06
CA TYR A 22 14.19 -18.80 -20.11
C TYR A 22 14.59 -19.63 -18.89
N HIS A 23 15.29 -19.05 -17.91
CA HIS A 23 15.75 -19.79 -16.72
C HIS A 23 14.62 -20.49 -16.00
N ALA A 24 13.46 -19.85 -15.84
CA ALA A 24 12.30 -20.48 -15.21
C ALA A 24 11.81 -21.74 -15.96
N LEU A 25 11.92 -21.77 -17.30
CA LEU A 25 11.55 -22.93 -18.11
C LEU A 25 12.59 -24.05 -18.02
N VAL A 26 13.88 -23.71 -17.88
CA VAL A 26 14.97 -24.69 -17.95
C VAL A 26 15.39 -25.22 -16.60
N HIS A 27 15.49 -24.34 -15.60
CA HIS A 27 15.87 -24.68 -14.23
C HIS A 27 14.65 -24.97 -13.33
N GLY A 28 13.46 -24.60 -13.79
CA GLY A 28 12.27 -24.56 -12.94
C GLY A 28 12.23 -23.29 -12.10
N LEU A 29 11.15 -23.15 -11.35
CA LEU A 29 10.92 -22.02 -10.44
C LEU A 29 10.46 -22.58 -9.09
N ASN A 30 10.91 -21.97 -8.00
CA ASN A 30 10.46 -22.34 -6.67
C ASN A 30 9.04 -21.80 -6.43
N PRO A 31 8.01 -22.66 -6.25
CA PRO A 31 6.63 -22.20 -6.05
C PRO A 31 6.45 -21.29 -4.82
N ALA A 32 7.31 -21.44 -3.81
CA ALA A 32 7.28 -20.58 -2.62
C ALA A 32 7.59 -19.12 -2.96
N GLU A 33 8.36 -18.84 -4.01
CA GLU A 33 8.61 -17.47 -4.50
C GLU A 33 7.35 -16.82 -5.08
N LEU A 34 6.37 -17.62 -5.50
CA LEU A 34 5.07 -17.15 -5.97
C LEU A 34 4.04 -17.08 -4.83
N GLY A 35 4.46 -17.24 -3.57
CA GLY A 35 3.55 -17.28 -2.42
C GLY A 35 2.72 -18.55 -2.33
N LEU A 36 3.11 -19.62 -3.04
CA LEU A 36 2.43 -20.92 -2.99
C LEU A 36 3.11 -21.85 -1.97
N ASP A 37 2.50 -22.00 -0.80
CA ASP A 37 3.00 -22.92 0.24
C ASP A 37 2.49 -24.35 -0.01
N LEU A 38 3.35 -25.19 -0.57
CA LEU A 38 3.07 -26.62 -0.80
C LEU A 38 3.25 -27.49 0.45
N SER A 39 3.77 -26.94 1.55
CA SER A 39 3.93 -27.66 2.82
C SER A 39 2.68 -27.62 3.69
N SER A 40 1.75 -26.71 3.39
CA SER A 40 0.48 -26.57 4.10
C SER A 40 -0.48 -27.72 3.79
N GLU A 41 -1.14 -28.24 4.83
CA GLU A 41 -2.24 -29.21 4.68
C GLU A 41 -3.54 -28.55 4.17
N ALA A 42 -3.61 -27.22 4.17
CA ALA A 42 -4.78 -26.48 3.72
C ALA A 42 -4.91 -26.53 2.20
N ARG A 43 -6.14 -26.73 1.69
CA ARG A 43 -6.39 -26.76 0.24
C ARG A 43 -6.13 -25.39 -0.38
N ILE A 44 -5.27 -25.33 -1.39
CA ILE A 44 -4.99 -24.10 -2.16
C ILE A 44 -6.28 -23.51 -2.75
N THR A 45 -7.23 -24.36 -3.17
CA THR A 45 -8.53 -23.94 -3.72
C THR A 45 -9.42 -23.20 -2.74
N GLU A 46 -9.18 -23.37 -1.43
CA GLU A 46 -9.92 -22.70 -0.37
C GLU A 46 -9.19 -21.41 0.07
N GLN A 47 -7.98 -21.14 -0.42
CA GLN A 47 -7.25 -19.94 -0.08
C GLN A 47 -7.54 -18.82 -1.10
N THR A 48 -7.69 -17.60 -0.61
CA THR A 48 -7.67 -16.42 -1.48
C THR A 48 -6.24 -16.12 -1.88
N PHE A 49 -5.86 -16.59 -3.06
CA PHE A 49 -4.54 -16.47 -3.67
C PHE A 49 -4.59 -15.53 -4.87
N SER A 50 -3.57 -14.68 -5.03
CA SER A 50 -3.41 -13.79 -6.19
C SER A 50 -2.03 -13.97 -6.79
N LEU A 51 -1.97 -14.38 -8.06
CA LEU A 51 -0.73 -14.62 -8.81
C LEU A 51 0.14 -13.38 -9.00
N THR A 52 -0.44 -12.19 -8.83
CA THR A 52 0.25 -10.91 -9.02
C THR A 52 0.46 -10.15 -7.71
N SER A 53 0.02 -10.71 -6.58
CA SER A 53 0.22 -10.11 -5.27
C SER A 53 1.43 -10.75 -4.60
N HIS A 54 2.22 -9.93 -3.90
CA HIS A 54 3.27 -10.41 -3.00
C HIS A 54 2.73 -10.77 -1.60
N GLU A 55 1.42 -10.65 -1.38
CA GLU A 55 0.80 -11.03 -0.13
C GLU A 55 0.65 -12.56 -0.01
N PRO A 56 0.86 -13.13 1.18
CA PRO A 56 0.61 -14.55 1.41
C PRO A 56 -0.88 -14.88 1.19
N PRO A 57 -1.21 -16.14 0.84
CA PRO A 57 -2.59 -16.58 0.69
C PRO A 57 -3.40 -16.29 1.94
N LYS A 58 -4.55 -15.61 1.78
CA LYS A 58 -5.47 -15.29 2.88
C LYS A 58 -6.46 -16.44 3.09
N PRO A 59 -6.97 -16.65 4.32
CA PRO A 59 -7.95 -17.70 4.60
C PRO A 59 -9.23 -17.51 3.76
N PRO A 60 -9.98 -18.59 3.47
CA PRO A 60 -11.24 -18.52 2.72
C PRO A 60 -12.17 -17.49 3.35
N GLN A 61 -12.64 -16.54 2.55
CA GLN A 61 -13.76 -15.72 2.99
C GLN A 61 -15.01 -16.61 3.07
N PRO A 62 -15.73 -16.62 4.21
CA PRO A 62 -16.96 -17.39 4.33
C PRO A 62 -17.97 -16.87 3.31
N LYS A 63 -18.69 -17.79 2.64
CA LYS A 63 -19.80 -17.40 1.76
C LYS A 63 -20.96 -16.91 2.64
N PHE A 64 -21.28 -15.63 2.55
CA PHE A 64 -22.46 -15.05 3.20
C PHE A 64 -23.41 -14.50 2.13
N SER A 65 -24.72 -14.65 2.37
CA SER A 65 -25.75 -13.98 1.58
C SER A 65 -26.22 -12.75 2.34
N LEU A 66 -26.01 -11.56 1.79
CA LEU A 66 -26.57 -10.34 2.35
C LEU A 66 -28.08 -10.27 2.01
N PRO A 67 -28.93 -9.88 2.97
CA PRO A 67 -30.32 -9.53 2.66
C PRO A 67 -30.40 -8.37 1.67
N GLU A 68 -31.42 -8.34 0.80
CA GLU A 68 -31.59 -7.29 -0.23
C GLU A 68 -31.66 -5.88 0.36
N CYS A 69 -32.10 -5.74 1.62
CA CYS A 69 -32.17 -4.44 2.30
C CYS A 69 -30.80 -3.79 2.56
N TYR A 70 -29.68 -4.52 2.46
CA TYR A 70 -28.33 -3.96 2.52
C TYR A 70 -27.86 -3.39 1.18
N THR A 71 -28.54 -3.70 0.06
CA THR A 71 -28.16 -3.22 -1.27
C THR A 71 -28.85 -1.89 -1.56
N VAL A 72 -28.10 -0.79 -1.43
CA VAL A 72 -28.56 0.54 -1.83
C VAL A 72 -28.06 0.86 -3.23
N ARG A 73 -28.97 0.95 -4.21
CA ARG A 73 -28.61 1.19 -5.62
C ARG A 73 -28.60 2.67 -6.03
N ASN A 74 -29.15 3.56 -5.19
CA ASN A 74 -29.27 4.99 -5.47
C ASN A 74 -28.31 5.81 -4.59
N THR A 75 -27.01 5.64 -4.81
CA THR A 75 -25.98 6.42 -4.13
C THR A 75 -25.24 7.30 -5.12
N GLN A 76 -24.90 8.52 -4.71
CA GLN A 76 -24.02 9.39 -5.50
C GLN A 76 -22.60 8.82 -5.56
N PRO A 77 -21.79 9.20 -6.58
CA PRO A 77 -20.38 8.83 -6.66
C PRO A 77 -19.62 9.18 -5.37
N ILE A 78 -18.77 8.28 -4.92
CA ILE A 78 -18.05 8.41 -3.65
C ILE A 78 -17.23 9.70 -3.60
N GLU A 79 -16.62 10.10 -4.73
CA GLU A 79 -15.76 11.28 -4.84
C GLU A 79 -16.49 12.57 -4.46
N GLN A 80 -17.80 12.65 -4.74
CA GLN A 80 -18.63 13.81 -4.39
C GLN A 80 -18.94 13.87 -2.90
N LYS A 81 -18.84 12.74 -2.19
CA LYS A 81 -19.14 12.63 -0.75
C LYS A 81 -17.89 12.67 0.13
N MET A 82 -16.70 12.39 -0.42
CA MET A 82 -15.43 12.36 0.33
C MET A 82 -15.14 13.62 1.18
N PRO A 83 -15.48 14.86 0.76
CA PRO A 83 -15.30 16.02 1.62
C PRO A 83 -16.08 15.96 2.95
N ASN A 84 -17.19 15.21 2.98
CA ASN A 84 -18.03 15.01 4.17
C ASN A 84 -17.57 13.84 5.05
N PHE A 85 -16.58 13.06 4.62
CA PHE A 85 -16.09 11.94 5.41
C PHE A 85 -15.22 12.42 6.57
N THR A 86 -15.24 11.63 7.65
CA THR A 86 -14.36 11.84 8.79
C THR A 86 -12.92 11.50 8.41
N GLU A 87 -11.96 12.03 9.16
CA GLU A 87 -10.53 11.71 8.97
C GLU A 87 -10.28 10.20 9.06
N GLU A 88 -10.90 9.53 10.02
CA GLU A 88 -10.77 8.08 10.22
C GLU A 88 -11.29 7.29 9.01
N THR A 89 -12.42 7.70 8.42
CA THR A 89 -12.93 7.09 7.19
C THR A 89 -11.96 7.27 6.02
N LEU A 90 -11.33 8.45 5.91
CA LEU A 90 -10.36 8.71 4.85
C LEU A 90 -9.07 7.93 5.06
N LEU A 91 -8.62 7.78 6.30
CA LEU A 91 -7.50 6.91 6.67
C LEU A 91 -7.82 5.45 6.32
N TYR A 92 -9.05 4.99 6.59
CA TYR A 92 -9.50 3.66 6.18
C TYR A 92 -9.42 3.50 4.66
N MET A 93 -9.94 4.45 3.89
CA MET A 93 -9.86 4.42 2.42
C MET A 93 -8.41 4.42 1.92
N PHE A 94 -7.53 5.18 2.56
CA PHE A 94 -6.11 5.24 2.19
C PHE A 94 -5.39 3.91 2.40
N TYR A 95 -5.63 3.22 3.52
CA TYR A 95 -4.96 1.96 3.85
C TYR A 95 -5.64 0.72 3.24
N SER A 96 -6.94 0.76 2.92
CA SER A 96 -7.69 -0.38 2.38
C SER A 96 -7.63 -0.51 0.85
N SER A 97 -7.32 0.57 0.12
CA SER A 97 -7.29 0.58 -1.36
C SER A 97 -5.91 0.99 -1.91
N PRO A 98 -4.84 0.23 -1.64
CA PRO A 98 -3.52 0.57 -2.16
C PRO A 98 -3.50 0.57 -3.70
N GLN A 99 -2.79 1.53 -4.30
CA GLN A 99 -2.64 1.68 -5.75
C GLN A 99 -3.95 1.97 -6.51
N ASP A 100 -4.97 2.47 -5.81
CA ASP A 100 -6.25 2.87 -6.39
C ASP A 100 -6.43 4.40 -6.35
N LYS A 101 -7.27 4.92 -7.26
CA LYS A 101 -7.68 6.33 -7.31
C LYS A 101 -8.24 6.81 -5.97
N HIS A 102 -8.96 5.95 -5.24
CA HIS A 102 -9.55 6.30 -3.95
C HIS A 102 -8.51 6.60 -2.87
N GLN A 103 -7.34 5.94 -2.90
CA GLN A 103 -6.23 6.24 -1.99
C GLN A 103 -5.68 7.64 -2.22
N TYR A 104 -5.48 8.00 -3.49
CA TYR A 104 -5.02 9.35 -3.86
C TYR A 104 -6.02 10.43 -3.42
N LEU A 105 -7.31 10.24 -3.69
CA LEU A 105 -8.35 11.19 -3.29
C LEU A 105 -8.44 11.33 -1.76
N ALA A 106 -8.29 10.23 -1.02
CA ALA A 106 -8.29 10.26 0.44
C ALA A 106 -7.08 11.04 0.98
N ALA A 107 -5.91 10.82 0.39
CA ALA A 107 -4.69 11.55 0.73
C ALA A 107 -4.84 13.07 0.48
N GLN A 108 -5.44 13.46 -0.64
CA GLN A 108 -5.73 14.86 -0.97
C GLN A 108 -6.65 15.50 0.09
N GLN A 109 -7.70 14.78 0.49
CA GLN A 109 -8.66 15.23 1.51
C GLN A 109 -8.02 15.31 2.90
N LEU A 110 -7.12 14.40 3.26
CA LEU A 110 -6.34 14.47 4.50
C LEU A 110 -5.38 15.66 4.48
N TYR A 111 -4.69 15.88 3.36
CA TYR A 111 -3.77 17.01 3.19
C TYR A 111 -4.45 18.37 3.40
N GLN A 112 -5.64 18.55 2.81
CA GLN A 112 -6.48 19.74 2.99
C GLN A 112 -6.89 19.97 4.45
N ARG A 113 -6.97 18.90 5.26
CA ARG A 113 -7.28 18.96 6.70
C ARG A 113 -6.03 19.10 7.59
N GLY A 114 -4.85 19.35 7.01
CA GLY A 114 -3.62 19.56 7.78
C GLY A 114 -2.88 18.28 8.17
N TRP A 115 -3.26 17.13 7.62
CA TRP A 115 -2.48 15.90 7.74
C TRP A 115 -1.34 15.87 6.72
N ARG A 116 -0.20 15.30 7.11
CA ARG A 116 0.97 15.15 6.25
C ARG A 116 1.42 13.70 6.26
N TRP A 117 1.82 13.21 5.09
CA TRP A 117 2.41 11.89 4.94
C TRP A 117 3.91 11.98 5.15
N HIS A 118 4.44 11.22 6.09
CA HIS A 118 5.88 11.08 6.29
C HIS A 118 6.40 9.93 5.44
N LYS A 119 7.26 10.20 4.45
CA LYS A 119 7.70 9.21 3.44
C LYS A 119 8.50 8.05 4.04
N GLU A 120 9.42 8.36 4.96
CA GLU A 120 10.26 7.35 5.60
C GLU A 120 9.48 6.51 6.64
N LEU A 121 8.77 7.16 7.56
CA LEU A 121 7.98 6.47 8.59
C LEU A 121 6.71 5.80 8.04
N ARG A 122 6.24 6.23 6.86
CA ARG A 122 5.02 5.75 6.19
C ARG A 122 3.78 5.88 7.08
N VAL A 123 3.64 7.05 7.71
CA VAL A 123 2.51 7.39 8.58
C VAL A 123 1.92 8.75 8.23
N TRP A 124 0.63 8.91 8.51
CA TRP A 124 -0.02 10.20 8.54
C TRP A 124 0.17 10.86 9.91
N LEU A 125 0.56 12.13 9.90
CA LEU A 125 0.71 12.94 11.11
C LEU A 125 0.12 14.34 10.95
N THR A 126 -0.26 14.96 12.06
CA THR A 126 -0.68 16.36 12.11
C THR A 126 -0.16 17.04 13.38
N LYS A 127 -0.14 18.37 13.40
CA LYS A 127 0.34 19.13 14.57
C LYS A 127 -0.59 18.92 15.76
N ASP A 128 0.00 18.79 16.94
CA ASP A 128 -0.75 18.85 18.17
C ASP A 128 -1.33 20.26 18.36
N VAL A 129 -2.64 20.34 18.56
CA VAL A 129 -3.35 21.61 18.79
C VAL A 129 -2.95 22.27 20.11
N GLU A 130 -2.54 21.50 21.11
CA GLU A 130 -2.16 21.99 22.44
C GLU A 130 -0.69 22.42 22.51
N MET A 131 0.19 21.82 21.70
CA MET A 131 1.63 22.08 21.75
C MET A 131 2.20 22.31 20.35
N GLN A 132 2.33 23.58 19.98
CA GLN A 132 2.94 23.97 18.72
C GLN A 132 4.43 23.59 18.66
N PRO A 133 4.90 23.00 17.54
CA PRO A 133 6.31 22.70 17.34
C PRO A 133 7.18 23.97 17.31
N VAL A 134 8.43 23.81 17.75
CA VAL A 134 9.46 24.86 17.74
C VAL A 134 10.39 24.62 16.56
N ALA A 135 10.63 25.63 15.73
CA ALA A 135 11.60 25.55 14.64
C ALA A 135 13.01 25.33 15.22
N VAL A 136 13.68 24.26 14.80
CA VAL A 136 15.07 23.94 15.18
C VAL A 136 16.04 24.48 14.13
N SER A 137 15.62 24.43 12.86
CA SER A 137 16.32 25.01 11.72
C SER A 137 15.30 25.50 10.68
N PRO A 138 15.72 26.17 9.60
CA PRO A 138 14.82 26.51 8.50
C PRO A 138 14.17 25.29 7.82
N GLU A 139 14.74 24.10 8.02
CA GLU A 139 14.36 22.86 7.34
C GLU A 139 13.67 21.86 8.28
N ALA A 140 13.64 22.15 9.59
CA ALA A 140 13.13 21.23 10.59
C ALA A 140 12.49 21.93 11.80
N GLU A 141 11.44 21.32 12.32
CA GLU A 141 10.78 21.68 13.57
C GLU A 141 10.75 20.50 14.53
N ARG A 142 10.73 20.78 15.83
CA ARG A 142 10.61 19.76 16.87
C ARG A 142 9.41 20.05 17.76
N GLY A 143 8.58 19.06 18.00
CA GLY A 143 7.37 19.21 18.80
C GLY A 143 6.59 17.93 18.96
N TYR A 144 5.41 18.06 19.55
CA TYR A 144 4.45 16.96 19.64
C TYR A 144 3.57 16.93 18.39
N TYR A 145 3.38 15.73 17.87
CA TYR A 145 2.50 15.45 16.74
C TYR A 145 1.49 14.38 17.12
N VAL A 146 0.36 14.43 16.45
CA VAL A 146 -0.64 13.37 16.47
C VAL A 146 -0.40 12.51 15.23
N ILE A 147 -0.03 11.25 15.45
CA ILE A 147 0.24 10.25 14.41
C ILE A 147 -0.94 9.29 14.36
N TRP A 148 -1.36 8.90 13.16
CA TRP A 148 -2.31 7.79 13.00
C TRP A 148 -1.57 6.46 13.00
N ASN A 149 -1.83 5.61 14.00
CA ASN A 149 -1.32 4.24 14.04
C ASN A 149 -2.31 3.31 13.34
N ALA A 150 -1.91 2.79 12.17
CA ALA A 150 -2.75 1.88 11.38
C ALA A 150 -2.90 0.47 11.98
N GLU A 151 -1.95 0.04 12.83
CA GLU A 151 -1.99 -1.27 13.48
C GLU A 151 -3.01 -1.31 14.63
N THR A 152 -3.01 -0.26 15.45
CA THR A 152 -3.94 -0.14 16.59
C THR A 152 -5.21 0.65 16.25
N TRP A 153 -5.28 1.20 15.04
CA TRP A 153 -6.38 2.03 14.55
C TRP A 153 -6.71 3.21 15.48
N ALA A 154 -5.67 3.91 15.94
CA ALA A 154 -5.79 4.95 16.94
C ALA A 154 -4.84 6.14 16.70
N ARG A 155 -5.22 7.30 17.24
CA ARG A 155 -4.33 8.47 17.32
C ARG A 155 -3.31 8.27 18.45
N MET A 156 -2.04 8.48 18.14
CA MET A 156 -0.94 8.43 19.10
C MET A 156 -0.24 9.78 19.13
N ARG A 157 0.01 10.28 20.34
CA ARG A 157 0.78 11.50 20.55
C ARG A 157 2.26 11.14 20.70
N GLN A 158 3.13 11.79 19.93
CA GLN A 158 4.56 11.52 19.97
C GLN A 158 5.38 12.80 19.73
N GLU A 159 6.48 12.95 20.48
CA GLU A 159 7.47 14.00 20.22
C GLU A 159 8.38 13.58 19.05
N LEU A 160 8.54 14.44 18.05
CA LEU A 160 9.37 14.21 16.87
C LEU A 160 10.17 15.48 16.52
N THR A 161 11.35 15.27 15.93
CA THR A 161 11.99 16.28 15.08
C THR A 161 11.58 15.95 13.63
N LEU A 162 10.79 16.84 13.03
CA LEU A 162 10.23 16.67 11.70
C LEU A 162 11.05 17.48 10.69
N TYR A 163 11.63 16.79 9.71
CA TYR A 163 12.31 17.41 8.57
C TYR A 163 11.31 17.60 7.43
N TYR A 164 11.21 18.82 6.89
CA TYR A 164 10.23 19.10 5.82
C TYR A 164 10.50 18.30 4.54
N ALA A 165 11.75 17.93 4.29
CA ALA A 165 12.15 17.09 3.16
C ALA A 165 11.54 15.67 3.22
N ASP A 166 11.20 15.17 4.40
CA ASP A 166 10.63 13.83 4.61
C ASP A 166 9.11 13.82 4.46
N LEU A 167 8.48 14.99 4.36
CA LEU A 167 7.06 15.13 4.10
C LEU A 167 6.74 15.02 2.61
N GLU A 168 5.61 14.40 2.31
CA GLU A 168 5.04 14.41 0.96
C GLU A 168 4.42 15.77 0.63
N THR A 169 4.57 16.18 -0.63
CA THR A 169 3.97 17.42 -1.14
C THR A 169 2.97 17.10 -2.24
N PHE A 170 1.88 17.86 -2.31
CA PHE A 170 0.88 17.75 -3.38
C PHE A 170 1.04 18.94 -4.33
N PRO A 171 1.68 18.78 -5.50
CA PRO A 171 2.01 19.90 -6.41
C PRO A 171 0.78 20.66 -6.92
N GLU A 172 -0.37 19.97 -7.02
CA GLU A 172 -1.62 20.51 -7.53
C GLU A 172 -2.47 21.19 -6.46
N LEU A 173 -2.10 21.06 -5.18
CA LEU A 173 -2.77 21.72 -4.08
C LEU A 173 -1.94 22.91 -3.62
N PRO A 174 -2.57 23.99 -3.12
CA PRO A 174 -1.81 25.06 -2.50
C PRO A 174 -0.87 24.47 -1.44
N PRO A 175 0.35 25.02 -1.30
CA PRO A 175 1.26 24.63 -0.24
C PRO A 175 0.47 24.62 1.06
N GLY A 176 0.53 23.49 1.74
CA GLY A 176 -0.13 23.39 3.03
C GLY A 176 0.52 24.41 3.98
N PRO A 177 -0.04 24.67 5.17
CA PRO A 177 0.56 25.60 6.14
C PRO A 177 2.03 25.32 6.54
N HIS A 178 2.68 24.30 6.00
CA HIS A 178 3.98 23.77 6.38
C HIS A 178 4.87 23.41 5.18
N SER A 179 4.57 23.92 3.97
CA SER A 179 5.44 23.81 2.79
C SER A 179 6.36 25.00 2.65
#